data_AF-A0A7V9T2B6-F1
#
_entry.id   AF-A0A7V9T2B6-F1
#
_cell.length_a   1.000
_cell.length_b   1.000
_cell.length_c   1.000
_cell.angle_alpha   90.00
_cell.angle_beta   90.00
_cell.angle_gamma   90.00
#
_symmetry.space_group_name_H-M   'P 1'
#
loop_
_entity.id
_entity.type
_entity.pdbx_description
1 polymer ?
#
loop_
_entity_poly.entity_id
_entity_poly.type
_entity_poly.pdbx_seq_one_letter_code
_entity_poly.pdbx_strand_id
1 'polypeptide(L)'
;MRRALLLSTLAATLAAIGLTACSDTTRPNDAQLAAAGHDVARGRPGTTGAVYVQTNSAGENHVVIYQRSADGQLQHGQAVRTGGRGTGLPRLGSQGSVILSADNHWLLVCNVGSDQISVFAVNDRGLTLTDLASSGGRMPLSLTLHGDLLY
;
A
#
# COMPACT_ATOMS: atom_id res chain seq x y z
N MET A 1 -8.41 -60.20 54.71
CA MET A 1 -8.97 -59.51 55.91
C MET A 1 -9.38 -58.11 55.45
N ARG A 2 -10.69 -57.79 55.45
CA ARG A 2 -11.35 -56.78 56.32
C ARG A 2 -10.75 -55.35 56.12
N ARG A 3 -11.45 -54.30 55.67
CA ARG A 3 -12.84 -53.85 55.89
C ARG A 3 -13.18 -52.67 54.93
N ALA A 4 -14.47 -52.54 54.62
CA ALA A 4 -15.14 -51.37 54.05
C ALA A 4 -15.55 -50.35 55.15
N LEU A 5 -15.74 -49.07 54.78
CA LEU A 5 -16.64 -48.02 55.35
C LEU A 5 -16.28 -46.67 54.65
N LEU A 6 -17.08 -46.12 53.72
CA LEU A 6 -18.32 -45.31 53.81
C LEU A 6 -18.14 -43.83 54.24
N LEU A 7 -18.69 -42.97 53.37
CA LEU A 7 -19.30 -41.65 53.57
C LEU A 7 -18.43 -40.40 53.87
N SER A 8 -18.41 -39.46 52.93
CA SER A 8 -19.09 -38.17 53.12
C SER A 8 -19.20 -37.41 51.79
N THR A 9 -20.43 -37.06 51.45
CA THR A 9 -20.81 -36.17 50.35
C THR A 9 -20.49 -34.72 50.74
N LEU A 10 -19.74 -34.00 49.91
CA LEU A 10 -19.75 -32.54 49.92
C LEU A 10 -20.02 -32.04 48.50
N ALA A 11 -21.27 -31.66 48.27
CA ALA A 11 -21.68 -30.94 47.08
C ALA A 11 -21.16 -29.50 47.19
N ALA A 12 -20.24 -29.14 46.31
CA ALA A 12 -19.86 -27.74 46.07
C ALA A 12 -20.42 -27.33 44.71
N THR A 13 -21.60 -26.70 44.71
CA THR A 13 -22.17 -26.02 43.56
C THR A 13 -21.37 -24.76 43.28
N LEU A 14 -20.44 -24.84 42.32
CA LEU A 14 -19.79 -23.66 41.75
C LEU A 14 -20.59 -23.22 40.51
N ALA A 15 -21.39 -22.18 40.67
CA ALA A 15 -22.03 -21.49 39.54
C ALA A 15 -20.95 -20.70 38.77
N ALA A 16 -20.43 -21.27 37.70
CA ALA A 16 -19.59 -20.54 36.74
C ALA A 16 -20.52 -19.80 35.76
N ILE A 17 -20.53 -18.47 35.88
CA ILE A 17 -21.20 -17.55 34.96
C ILE A 17 -20.55 -17.74 33.59
N GLY A 18 -21.33 -18.22 32.62
CA GLY A 18 -20.90 -18.37 31.24
C GLY A 18 -20.63 -17.02 30.59
N LEU A 19 -19.38 -16.75 30.22
CA LEU A 19 -19.05 -15.75 29.21
C LEU A 19 -19.28 -16.41 27.84
N THR A 20 -20.44 -16.18 27.24
CA THR A 20 -20.64 -16.53 25.83
C THR A 20 -19.85 -15.52 25.00
N ALA A 21 -18.78 -15.98 24.38
CA ALA A 21 -18.03 -15.20 23.39
C ALA A 21 -18.72 -15.36 22.03
N CYS A 22 -19.71 -14.51 21.73
CA CYS A 22 -20.17 -14.35 20.35
C CYS A 22 -19.14 -13.48 19.62
N SER A 23 -18.11 -14.10 19.03
CA SER A 23 -17.29 -13.40 18.03
C SER A 23 -18.09 -13.34 16.74
N ASP A 24 -18.90 -12.29 16.61
CA ASP A 24 -19.63 -11.98 15.39
C ASP A 24 -18.65 -11.34 14.39
N THR A 25 -17.80 -12.16 13.75
CA THR A 25 -17.00 -11.72 12.59
C THR A 25 -17.81 -11.93 11.33
N THR A 26 -18.93 -11.22 11.24
CA THR A 26 -19.60 -11.01 9.97
C THR A 26 -19.08 -9.68 9.43
N ARG A 27 -18.04 -9.70 8.59
CA ARG A 27 -17.71 -8.56 7.72
C ARG A 27 -18.56 -8.71 6.45
N PRO A 28 -19.62 -7.92 6.24
CA PRO A 28 -20.43 -8.04 5.04
C PRO A 28 -19.75 -7.32 3.88
N ASN A 29 -18.71 -7.91 3.30
CA ASN A 29 -18.07 -7.34 2.11
C ASN A 29 -17.70 -8.37 1.01
N ASP A 30 -18.07 -9.64 1.17
CA ASP A 30 -17.84 -10.68 0.14
C ASP A 30 -18.89 -10.66 -0.99
N ALA A 31 -19.77 -9.66 -1.02
CA ALA A 31 -20.81 -9.48 -2.03
C ALA A 31 -20.58 -8.29 -2.99
N GLN A 32 -19.35 -7.80 -3.13
CA GLN A 32 -19.01 -6.77 -4.14
C GLN A 32 -18.14 -7.29 -5.30
N LEU A 33 -18.18 -8.60 -5.56
CA LEU A 33 -17.67 -9.26 -6.76
C LEU A 33 -18.80 -9.49 -7.78
N ALA A 34 -19.46 -8.43 -8.24
CA ALA A 34 -20.23 -8.46 -9.49
C ALA A 34 -20.54 -7.04 -9.97
N ALA A 35 -20.20 -6.78 -11.24
CA ALA A 35 -20.60 -5.63 -12.06
C ALA A 35 -19.87 -4.28 -11.85
N ALA A 36 -18.64 -4.19 -12.39
CA ALA A 36 -18.21 -2.98 -13.08
C ALA A 36 -17.42 -3.41 -14.33
N GLY A 37 -17.96 -3.10 -15.51
CA GLY A 37 -17.40 -3.47 -16.79
C GLY A 37 -16.03 -2.85 -17.04
N HIS A 38 -15.21 -3.57 -17.81
CA HIS A 38 -13.98 -3.07 -18.39
C HIS A 38 -14.32 -2.04 -19.49
N ASP A 39 -14.46 -0.78 -19.10
CA ASP A 39 -14.32 0.33 -20.03
C ASP A 39 -12.84 0.72 -20.09
N VAL A 40 -12.20 0.33 -21.19
CA VAL A 40 -10.83 0.72 -21.53
C VAL A 40 -10.74 2.24 -21.52
N ALA A 41 -9.99 2.77 -20.55
CA ALA A 41 -9.78 4.19 -20.34
C ALA A 41 -9.17 4.86 -21.58
N ARG A 42 -10.03 5.45 -22.41
CA ARG A 42 -9.71 6.76 -23.00
C ARG A 42 -9.81 7.75 -21.85
N GLY A 43 -8.83 8.65 -21.70
CA GLY A 43 -8.84 9.69 -20.67
C GLY A 43 -10.23 10.27 -20.53
N ARG A 44 -10.85 10.05 -19.35
CA ARG A 44 -12.27 10.38 -19.15
C ARG A 44 -12.39 11.90 -19.25
N PRO A 45 -13.34 12.44 -20.04
CA PRO A 45 -13.59 13.88 -20.05
C PRO A 45 -13.86 14.31 -18.59
N GLY A 46 -12.91 15.04 -18.01
CA GLY A 46 -12.92 15.43 -16.60
C GLY A 46 -11.62 15.22 -15.83
N THR A 47 -10.66 14.41 -16.30
CA THR A 47 -9.35 14.27 -15.64
C THR A 47 -8.36 15.31 -16.14
N THR A 48 -7.81 16.12 -15.24
CA THR A 48 -6.86 17.21 -15.55
C THR A 48 -5.42 16.87 -15.16
N GLY A 49 -5.19 15.73 -14.49
CA GLY A 49 -3.87 15.23 -14.18
C GLY A 49 -3.90 14.01 -13.27
N ALA A 50 -2.75 13.69 -12.67
CA ALA A 50 -2.61 12.59 -11.73
C ALA A 50 -1.84 13.02 -10.46
N VAL A 51 -2.05 12.29 -9.38
CA VAL A 51 -1.26 12.35 -8.14
C VAL A 51 -0.60 10.99 -7.94
N TYR A 52 0.70 11.00 -7.68
CA TYR A 52 1.49 9.78 -7.49
C TYR A 52 1.89 9.64 -6.02
N VAL A 53 1.66 8.47 -5.44
CA VAL A 53 1.99 8.18 -4.05
C VAL A 53 2.71 6.85 -3.98
N GLN A 54 3.86 6.81 -3.31
CA GLN A 54 4.60 5.57 -3.08
C GLN A 54 4.09 4.84 -1.84
N THR A 55 3.98 3.51 -1.89
CA THR A 55 3.49 2.69 -0.76
C THR A 55 4.52 2.48 0.35
N ASN A 56 5.82 2.66 0.05
CA ASN A 56 6.95 2.40 0.95
C ASN A 56 6.97 0.96 1.51
N SER A 57 6.34 0.00 0.85
CA SER A 57 6.29 -1.39 1.34
C SER A 57 7.68 -2.03 1.37
N ALA A 58 8.00 -2.72 2.48
CA ALA A 58 9.26 -3.45 2.66
C ALA A 58 9.36 -4.71 1.78
N GLY A 59 8.23 -5.24 1.30
CA GLY A 59 8.19 -6.41 0.41
C GLY A 59 8.28 -5.99 -1.06
N GLU A 60 7.24 -5.30 -1.53
CA GLU A 60 7.17 -4.80 -2.90
C GLU A 60 6.65 -3.36 -2.90
N ASN A 61 7.54 -2.43 -3.22
CA ASN A 61 7.18 -1.02 -3.26
C ASN A 61 6.45 -0.68 -4.56
N HIS A 62 5.40 0.13 -4.45
CA HIS A 62 4.54 0.49 -5.58
C HIS A 62 4.34 2.00 -5.63
N VAL A 63 4.03 2.50 -6.83
CA VAL A 63 3.43 3.82 -7.03
C VAL A 63 1.93 3.64 -7.27
N VAL A 64 1.12 4.20 -6.38
CA VAL A 64 -0.32 4.34 -6.56
C VAL A 64 -0.59 5.62 -7.33
N ILE A 65 -1.40 5.52 -8.39
CA ILE A 65 -1.80 6.61 -9.26
C ILE A 65 -3.23 6.99 -8.93
N TYR A 66 -3.46 8.23 -8.54
CA TYR A 66 -4.81 8.80 -8.41
C TYR A 66 -5.09 9.70 -9.60
N GLN A 67 -6.22 9.48 -10.27
CA GLN A 67 -6.70 10.40 -11.29
C GLN A 67 -7.27 11.63 -10.59
N ARG A 68 -6.82 12.82 -11.00
CA ARG A 68 -7.27 14.10 -10.44
C ARG A 68 -8.18 14.81 -11.44
N SER A 69 -9.41 15.10 -11.03
CA SER A 69 -10.33 15.93 -11.81
C SER A 69 -10.03 17.42 -11.69
N ALA A 70 -10.65 18.24 -12.55
CA ALA A 70 -10.44 19.69 -12.59
C ALA A 70 -10.77 20.38 -11.25
N ASP A 71 -11.76 19.87 -10.52
CA ASP A 71 -12.17 20.32 -9.17
C ASP A 71 -11.30 19.74 -8.04
N GLY A 72 -10.29 18.94 -8.37
CA GLY A 72 -9.31 18.39 -7.42
C GLY A 72 -9.71 17.07 -6.76
N GLN A 73 -10.89 16.50 -7.07
CA GLN A 73 -11.26 15.17 -6.55
C GLN A 73 -10.27 14.10 -7.04
N LEU A 74 -9.91 13.19 -6.14
CA LEU A 74 -8.98 12.10 -6.41
C LEU A 74 -9.74 10.78 -6.52
N GLN A 75 -9.62 10.13 -7.67
CA GLN A 75 -10.13 8.79 -7.90
C GLN A 75 -8.97 7.81 -7.88
N HIS A 76 -9.08 6.77 -7.06
CA HIS A 76 -8.06 5.72 -7.00
C HIS A 76 -7.94 5.04 -8.37
N GLY A 77 -6.71 4.98 -8.87
CA GLY A 77 -6.38 4.35 -10.14
C GLY A 77 -5.53 3.10 -9.94
N GLN A 78 -4.51 2.96 -10.78
CA GLN A 78 -3.64 1.78 -10.81
C GLN A 78 -2.51 1.89 -9.79
N ALA A 79 -1.98 0.75 -9.37
CA ALA A 79 -0.71 0.67 -8.67
C ALA A 79 0.33 -0.02 -9.56
N VAL A 80 1.52 0.58 -9.70
CA VAL A 80 2.60 0.07 -10.54
C VAL A 80 3.79 -0.30 -9.67
N ARG A 81 4.34 -1.50 -9.89
CA ARG A 81 5.54 -1.98 -9.18
C ARG A 81 6.73 -1.09 -9.53
N THR A 82 7.47 -0.68 -8.50
CA THR A 82 8.75 0.04 -8.66
C THR A 82 9.89 -0.89 -9.07
N GLY A 83 9.75 -2.19 -8.81
CA GLY A 83 10.83 -3.16 -8.95
C GLY A 83 11.79 -3.19 -7.76
N GLY A 84 11.69 -2.23 -6.83
CA GLY A 84 12.48 -2.19 -5.60
C GLY A 84 11.65 -2.30 -4.33
N ARG A 85 12.29 -2.00 -3.20
CA ARG A 85 11.73 -2.13 -1.86
C ARG A 85 11.78 -0.80 -1.11
N GLY A 86 10.74 -0.52 -0.33
CA GLY A 86 10.71 0.54 0.67
C GLY A 86 11.20 0.03 2.02
N THR A 87 10.98 0.82 3.06
CA THR A 87 11.36 0.46 4.44
C THR A 87 10.25 -0.28 5.19
N GLY A 88 9.01 -0.21 4.72
CA GLY A 88 7.82 -0.70 5.43
C GLY A 88 7.37 0.18 6.59
N LEU A 89 8.10 1.28 6.87
CA LEU A 89 7.75 2.20 7.94
C LEU A 89 6.53 3.06 7.53
N PRO A 90 5.65 3.40 8.49
CA PRO A 90 4.41 4.15 8.21
C PRO A 90 4.66 5.57 7.70
N ARG A 91 5.87 6.12 7.91
CA ARG A 91 6.29 7.42 7.41
C ARG A 91 7.70 7.29 6.86
N LEU A 92 7.92 7.87 5.69
CA LEU A 92 9.24 8.13 5.17
C LEU A 92 9.58 9.59 5.48
N GLY A 93 10.62 9.83 6.27
CA GLY A 93 11.08 11.18 6.65
C GLY A 93 11.73 11.91 5.47
N SER A 94 10.99 12.02 4.37
CA SER A 94 11.44 12.49 3.07
C SER A 94 10.58 13.65 2.59
N GLN A 95 11.20 14.58 1.86
CA GLN A 95 10.52 15.66 1.15
C GLN A 95 10.53 15.45 -0.37
N GLY A 96 11.04 14.30 -0.85
CA GLY A 96 11.25 14.07 -2.27
C GLY A 96 11.51 12.61 -2.62
N SER A 97 10.85 11.66 -1.95
CA SER A 97 11.01 10.23 -2.29
C SER A 97 10.31 9.85 -3.59
N VAL A 98 9.41 10.71 -4.07
CA VAL A 98 8.74 10.65 -5.37
C VAL A 98 8.83 12.04 -5.97
N ILE A 99 9.37 12.15 -7.18
CA ILE A 99 9.41 13.44 -7.91
C ILE A 99 8.91 13.24 -9.33
N LEU A 100 8.15 14.20 -9.82
CA LEU A 100 7.72 14.30 -11.21
C LEU A 100 8.57 15.38 -11.88
N SER A 101 9.10 15.08 -13.08
CA SER A 101 9.84 16.06 -13.87
C SER A 101 8.94 17.23 -14.28
N ALA A 102 9.52 18.40 -14.53
CA ALA A 102 8.77 19.61 -14.86
C ALA A 102 7.95 19.49 -16.17
N ASP A 103 8.39 18.65 -17.10
CA ASP A 103 7.69 18.32 -18.34
C ASP A 103 6.64 17.20 -18.17
N ASN A 104 6.48 16.66 -16.96
CA ASN A 104 5.59 15.56 -16.61
C ASN A 104 5.86 14.24 -17.35
N HIS A 105 7.03 14.06 -17.98
CA HIS A 105 7.35 12.84 -18.72
C HIS A 105 8.00 11.76 -17.86
N TRP A 106 8.60 12.13 -16.72
CA TRP A 106 9.35 11.21 -15.88
C TRP A 106 8.92 11.28 -14.42
N LEU A 107 8.65 10.12 -13.83
CA LEU A 107 8.46 9.97 -12.40
C LEU A 107 9.62 9.15 -11.82
N LEU A 108 10.30 9.69 -10.81
CA LEU A 108 11.41 9.04 -10.14
C LEU A 108 11.06 8.71 -8.70
N VAL A 109 11.47 7.53 -8.24
CA VAL A 109 11.04 6.98 -6.94
C VAL A 109 12.19 6.33 -6.19
N CYS A 110 12.38 6.72 -4.93
CA CYS A 110 13.34 6.10 -4.03
C CYS A 110 12.86 4.72 -3.54
N ASN A 111 13.64 3.68 -3.82
CA ASN A 111 13.52 2.37 -3.19
C ASN A 111 14.51 2.27 -2.04
N VAL A 112 14.15 2.93 -0.94
CA VAL A 112 15.00 3.09 0.25
C VAL A 112 15.48 1.76 0.81
N GLY A 113 14.66 0.70 0.74
CA GLY A 113 15.00 -0.62 1.27
C GLY A 113 15.83 -1.49 0.33
N SER A 114 16.05 -1.05 -0.92
CA SER A 114 16.87 -1.78 -1.91
C SER A 114 17.95 -0.91 -2.55
N ASP A 115 18.26 0.25 -1.98
CA ASP A 115 19.34 1.15 -2.41
C ASP A 115 19.26 1.62 -3.88
N GLN A 116 18.05 1.64 -4.44
CA GLN A 116 17.79 1.89 -5.87
C GLN A 116 16.84 3.07 -6.09
N ILE A 117 16.83 3.59 -7.32
CA ILE A 117 15.90 4.59 -7.80
C ILE A 117 15.17 4.00 -9.01
N SER A 118 13.84 3.98 -8.97
CA SER A 118 13.03 3.63 -10.16
C SER A 118 12.83 4.85 -11.03
N VAL A 119 12.91 4.66 -12.34
CA VAL A 119 12.57 5.66 -13.36
C VAL A 119 11.36 5.17 -14.14
N PHE A 120 10.29 5.96 -14.14
CA PHE A 120 9.10 5.67 -14.91
C PHE A 120 8.88 6.70 -16.00
N ALA A 121 8.57 6.25 -17.21
CA ALA A 121 7.92 7.08 -18.21
C ALA A 121 6.45 7.27 -17.86
N VAL A 122 6.00 8.52 -17.87
CA VAL A 122 4.59 8.91 -17.72
C VAL A 122 3.94 8.95 -19.09
N ASN A 123 2.79 8.31 -19.23
CA ASN A 123 2.02 8.29 -20.46
C ASN A 123 0.51 8.36 -20.18
N ASP A 124 -0.28 8.52 -21.24
CA ASP A 124 -1.75 8.63 -21.15
C ASP A 124 -2.44 7.44 -20.46
N ARG A 125 -1.77 6.28 -20.42
CA ARG A 125 -2.26 5.05 -19.79
C ARG A 125 -1.73 4.82 -18.38
N GLY A 126 -0.84 5.68 -17.86
CA GLY A 126 -0.27 5.58 -16.52
C GLY A 126 1.26 5.64 -16.52
N LEU A 127 1.89 4.71 -15.80
CA LEU A 127 3.35 4.65 -15.64
C LEU A 127 3.91 3.39 -16.30
N THR A 128 5.09 3.52 -16.90
CA THR A 128 5.88 2.39 -17.40
C THR A 128 7.27 2.47 -16.78
N LEU A 129 7.67 1.44 -16.04
CA LEU A 129 9.01 1.35 -15.46
C LEU A 129 10.02 1.20 -16.60
N THR A 130 10.89 2.18 -16.78
CA THR A 130 11.90 2.19 -17.85
C THR A 130 13.27 1.81 -17.33
N ASP A 131 13.58 2.11 -16.07
CA ASP A 131 14.85 1.76 -15.46
C ASP A 131 14.76 1.57 -13.93
N LEU A 132 15.73 0.86 -13.38
CA LEU A 132 15.96 0.66 -11.95
C LEU A 132 17.46 0.87 -11.65
N ALA A 133 17.83 2.13 -11.42
CA ALA A 133 19.21 2.54 -11.23
C ALA A 133 19.68 2.31 -9.78
N SER A 134 20.96 1.98 -9.61
CA SER A 134 21.58 2.08 -8.28
C SER A 134 21.62 3.55 -7.85
N SER A 135 21.34 3.82 -6.58
CA SER A 135 21.56 5.16 -6.01
C SER A 135 23.04 5.52 -5.85
N GLY A 136 23.95 4.54 -5.98
CA GLY A 136 25.37 4.69 -5.64
C GLY A 136 25.67 4.77 -4.14
N GLY A 137 24.64 4.76 -3.29
CA GLY A 137 24.75 4.82 -1.84
C GLY A 137 23.90 3.76 -1.15
N ARG A 138 23.49 4.06 0.09
CA ARG A 138 22.56 3.24 0.87
C ARG A 138 21.37 4.07 1.30
N MET A 139 20.19 3.47 1.23
CA MET A 139 18.93 4.03 1.70
C MET A 139 18.67 5.44 1.15
N PRO A 140 18.54 5.61 -0.19
CA PRO A 140 18.21 6.91 -0.76
C PRO A 140 16.86 7.38 -0.22
N LEU A 141 16.84 8.51 0.51
CA LEU A 141 15.62 8.99 1.17
C LEU A 141 14.87 10.02 0.33
N SER A 142 15.59 10.89 -0.39
CA SER A 142 15.01 11.99 -1.16
C SER A 142 15.78 12.18 -2.46
N LEU A 143 15.11 12.79 -3.43
CA LEU A 143 15.66 13.19 -4.72
C LEU A 143 15.40 14.68 -4.92
N THR A 144 16.31 15.34 -5.62
CA THR A 144 16.09 16.66 -6.21
C THR A 144 16.43 16.59 -7.69
N LEU A 145 15.58 17.20 -8.53
CA LEU A 145 15.83 17.36 -9.95
C LEU A 145 16.04 18.84 -10.28
N HIS A 146 17.17 19.14 -10.88
CA HIS A 146 17.47 20.48 -11.39
C HIS A 146 17.89 20.37 -12.86
N GLY A 147 17.02 20.84 -13.76
CA GLY A 147 17.17 20.57 -15.19
C GLY A 147 17.07 19.07 -15.45
N ASP A 148 18.15 18.50 -16.00
CA ASP A 148 18.33 17.07 -16.27
C ASP A 148 19.21 16.36 -15.22
N LEU A 149 19.64 17.06 -14.16
CA LEU A 149 20.48 16.51 -13.11
C LEU A 149 19.65 16.05 -11.90
N LEU A 150 19.76 14.77 -11.57
CA LEU A 150 19.18 14.14 -10.37
C LEU A 150 20.26 13.96 -9.29
N TYR A 151 19.96 14.31 -8.03
CA TYR A 151 20.83 14.09 -6.87
C TYR A 151 20.06 13.88 -5.56
#